data_AF-A0A523H8L9-F1
#
_entry.id   AF-A0A523H8L9-F1
#
_cell.length_a   1.000
_cell.length_b   1.000
_cell.length_c   1.000
_cell.angle_alpha   90.00
_cell.angle_beta   90.00
_cell.angle_gamma   90.00
#
_symmetry.space_group_name_H-M   'P 1'
#
loop_
_entity.id
_entity.type
_entity.pdbx_description
1 polymer ?
#
loop_
_entity_poly.entity_id
_entity_poly.type
_entity_poly.pdbx_seq_one_letter_code
_entity_poly.pdbx_strand_id
1 'polypeptide(L)'
;IGKVNDFELKELKVFITISISPDVQLPSDSHAQIKSLGMVGEKFIDIRPGTSPNFLKAGDTLQGESVSDFSDLTGSAEGLMRQAEELLGNIKIAFENIFDARGQTDFKETLAHLRGLAATLDNNSSHIANTLINIDSLSTSLNEILTAHRAEVESSIKNFSEASNRLEGLTNKMDQSMTSVQSLLAKIENEEGSVGKVIASDDLYNDLRHLTAELDTLVQDLKKRPQKYLNLGFIKVF
;
A
#
# COMPACT_ATOMS: atom_id res chain seq x y z
N ILE A 1 10.91 -13.43 -9.40
CA ILE A 1 11.71 -14.64 -9.69
C ILE A 1 10.91 -15.93 -9.65
N GLY A 2 9.67 -15.92 -9.14
CA GLY A 2 8.85 -17.11 -9.02
C GLY A 2 7.46 -16.77 -8.49
N LYS A 3 6.66 -17.79 -8.22
CA LYS A 3 5.33 -17.69 -7.62
C LYS A 3 5.05 -18.88 -6.71
N VAL A 4 4.16 -18.68 -5.74
CA VAL A 4 3.61 -19.76 -4.92
C VAL A 4 2.50 -20.45 -5.70
N ASN A 5 2.52 -21.78 -5.71
CA ASN A 5 1.53 -22.60 -6.41
C ASN A 5 0.55 -23.27 -5.44
N ASP A 6 1.03 -23.77 -4.31
CA ASP A 6 0.21 -24.58 -3.40
C ASP A 6 0.72 -24.55 -1.95
N PHE A 7 -0.18 -24.91 -1.02
CA PHE A 7 0.08 -25.03 0.42
C PHE A 7 -0.51 -26.34 0.93
N GLU A 8 0.30 -27.13 1.63
CA GLU A 8 -0.13 -28.40 2.20
C GLU A 8 0.27 -28.50 3.67
N LEU A 9 -0.65 -28.93 4.53
CA LEU A 9 -0.37 -29.19 5.95
C LEU A 9 -0.07 -30.67 6.14
N LYS A 10 1.18 -31.00 6.51
CA LYS A 10 1.61 -32.37 6.86
C LYS A 10 2.28 -32.35 8.22
N GLU A 11 1.86 -33.25 9.12
CA GLU A 11 2.48 -33.41 10.45
C GLU A 11 2.62 -32.08 11.22
N LEU A 12 1.59 -31.23 11.15
CA LEU A 12 1.55 -29.88 11.75
C LEU A 12 2.59 -28.89 11.19
N LYS A 13 3.19 -29.19 10.02
CA LYS A 13 4.06 -28.29 9.28
C LYS A 13 3.42 -27.90 7.95
N VAL A 14 3.55 -26.63 7.59
CA VAL A 14 3.09 -26.12 6.29
C VAL A 14 4.21 -26.31 5.27
N PHE A 15 3.92 -27.06 4.22
CA PHE A 15 4.75 -27.20 3.04
C PHE A 15 4.23 -26.27 1.95
N ILE A 16 5.12 -25.46 1.38
CA ILE A 16 4.77 -24.49 0.35
C ILE A 16 5.44 -24.92 -0.95
N THR A 17 4.62 -25.15 -1.97
CA THR A 17 5.13 -25.46 -3.31
C THR A 17 5.30 -24.16 -4.08
N ILE A 18 6.52 -23.87 -4.49
CA ILE A 18 6.86 -22.70 -5.31
C ILE A 18 7.35 -23.12 -6.69
N SER A 19 7.08 -22.29 -7.70
CA SER A 19 7.74 -22.38 -9.00
C SER A 19 8.67 -21.19 -9.18
N ILE A 20 9.90 -21.47 -9.58
CA ILE A 20 10.96 -20.48 -9.81
C ILE A 20 11.26 -20.45 -11.30
N SER A 21 11.59 -19.29 -11.83
CA SER A 21 11.96 -19.14 -13.24
C SER A 21 13.21 -19.98 -13.57
N PRO A 22 13.27 -20.64 -14.74
CA PRO A 22 14.33 -21.60 -15.09
C PRO A 22 15.72 -20.96 -15.28
N ASP A 23 15.78 -19.64 -15.45
CA ASP A 23 17.01 -18.85 -15.54
C ASP A 23 17.65 -18.56 -14.17
N VAL A 24 16.94 -18.83 -13.07
CA VAL A 24 17.41 -18.58 -11.71
C VAL A 24 18.05 -19.84 -11.14
N GLN A 25 19.35 -19.78 -10.85
CA GLN A 25 20.09 -20.85 -10.18
C GLN A 25 20.21 -20.53 -8.69
N LEU A 26 19.64 -21.40 -7.85
CA LEU A 26 19.68 -21.26 -6.40
C LEU A 26 20.66 -22.27 -5.79
N PRO A 27 21.66 -21.81 -5.01
CA PRO A 27 22.51 -22.70 -4.22
C PRO A 27 21.70 -23.64 -3.32
N SER A 28 22.19 -24.86 -3.10
CA SER A 28 21.51 -25.89 -2.31
C SER A 28 21.34 -25.53 -0.83
N ASP A 29 22.15 -24.59 -0.34
CA ASP A 29 22.11 -24.01 1.00
C ASP A 29 21.37 -22.67 1.03
N SER A 30 20.49 -22.38 0.06
CA SER A 30 19.66 -21.19 0.11
C SER A 30 18.62 -21.28 1.23
N HIS A 31 18.27 -20.13 1.81
CA HIS A 31 17.29 -20.06 2.89
C HIS A 31 16.05 -19.29 2.42
N ALA A 32 14.87 -19.80 2.75
CA ALA A 32 13.60 -19.17 2.43
C ALA A 32 12.96 -18.56 3.69
N GLN A 33 12.53 -17.32 3.62
CA GLN A 33 11.88 -16.60 4.72
C GLN A 33 10.58 -15.98 4.25
N ILE A 34 9.54 -16.06 5.07
CA ILE A 34 8.30 -15.31 4.80
C ILE A 34 8.50 -13.89 5.32
N LYS A 35 8.28 -12.90 4.46
CA LYS A 35 8.33 -11.48 4.81
C LYS A 35 7.05 -10.78 4.41
N SER A 36 6.73 -9.71 5.12
CA SER A 36 5.61 -8.83 4.81
C SER A 36 6.12 -7.63 4.03
N LEU A 37 5.45 -7.28 2.93
CA LEU A 37 5.68 -6.07 2.18
C LEU A 37 4.76 -4.96 2.71
N GLY A 38 5.35 -3.84 3.15
CA GLY A 38 4.60 -2.72 3.71
C GLY A 38 3.89 -3.03 5.04
N MET A 39 3.00 -2.13 5.46
CA MET A 39 2.26 -2.22 6.73
C MET A 39 0.95 -3.03 6.63
N VAL A 40 0.46 -3.29 5.40
CA VAL A 40 -0.89 -3.82 5.14
C VAL A 40 -0.91 -5.35 5.02
N GLY A 41 0.24 -6.02 5.20
CA GLY A 41 0.30 -7.46 5.46
C GLY A 41 0.36 -8.36 4.22
N GLU A 42 0.66 -7.82 3.04
CA GLU A 42 0.97 -8.66 1.87
C GLU A 42 2.24 -9.49 2.16
N LYS A 43 2.14 -10.83 2.10
CA LYS A 43 3.27 -11.72 2.39
C LYS A 43 3.94 -12.23 1.11
N PHE A 44 5.26 -12.28 1.11
CA PHE A 44 6.07 -12.88 0.06
C PHE A 44 7.15 -13.78 0.64
N ILE A 45 7.70 -14.67 -0.20
CA ILE A 45 8.82 -15.54 0.18
C ILE A 45 10.09 -14.88 -0.33
N ASP A 46 10.92 -14.41 0.59
CA ASP A 46 12.28 -13.95 0.35
C ASP A 46 13.20 -15.17 0.32
N ILE A 47 13.86 -15.43 -0.81
CA ILE A 47 14.83 -16.51 -0.94
C ILE A 47 16.21 -15.89 -1.01
N ARG A 48 17.05 -16.20 -0.02
CA ARG A 48 18.43 -15.71 0.04
C ARG A 48 19.38 -16.80 -0.44
N PRO A 49 20.20 -16.52 -1.47
CA PRO A 49 21.17 -17.49 -1.96
C PRO A 49 22.23 -17.74 -0.89
N GLY A 50 22.58 -19.01 -0.73
CA GLY A 50 23.72 -19.42 0.09
C GLY A 50 25.04 -19.34 -0.67
N THR A 51 26.01 -20.13 -0.23
CA THR A 51 27.39 -20.15 -0.75
C THR A 51 27.77 -21.48 -1.39
N SER A 52 26.89 -22.49 -1.36
CA SER A 52 27.14 -23.80 -1.91
C SER A 52 27.43 -23.74 -3.41
N PRO A 53 28.44 -24.49 -3.91
CA PRO A 53 28.68 -24.63 -5.33
C PRO A 53 27.65 -25.53 -6.03
N ASN A 54 26.80 -26.23 -5.28
CA ASN A 54 25.74 -27.08 -5.81
C ASN A 54 24.42 -26.31 -5.88
N PHE A 55 23.64 -26.53 -6.94
CA PHE A 55 22.33 -25.89 -7.14
C PHE A 55 21.17 -26.83 -6.86
N LEU A 56 20.05 -26.26 -6.39
CA LEU A 56 18.79 -26.96 -6.21
C LEU A 56 18.23 -27.44 -7.55
N LYS A 57 17.58 -28.59 -7.50
CA LYS A 57 16.85 -29.20 -8.62
C LYS A 57 15.35 -29.20 -8.35
N ALA A 58 14.58 -29.39 -9.43
CA ALA A 58 13.14 -29.54 -9.31
C ALA A 58 12.79 -30.71 -8.38
N GLY A 59 11.98 -30.46 -7.36
CA GLY A 59 11.60 -31.43 -6.32
C GLY A 59 12.42 -31.34 -5.04
N ASP A 60 13.53 -30.59 -5.03
CA ASP A 60 14.28 -30.33 -3.80
C ASP A 60 13.46 -29.46 -2.84
N THR A 61 13.73 -29.60 -1.54
CA THR A 61 13.05 -28.85 -0.49
C THR A 61 14.03 -27.90 0.19
N LEU A 62 13.62 -26.64 0.34
CA LEU A 62 14.34 -25.65 1.13
C LEU A 62 13.82 -25.61 2.56
N GLN A 63 14.72 -25.42 3.51
CA GLN A 63 14.31 -25.13 4.88
C GLN A 63 13.78 -23.70 4.96
N GLY A 64 12.51 -23.59 5.35
CA GLY A 64 11.89 -22.32 5.66
C GLY A 64 12.29 -21.84 7.05
N GLU A 65 12.52 -20.54 7.18
CA GLU A 65 12.72 -19.85 8.44
C GLU A 65 11.54 -18.91 8.69
N SER A 66 10.96 -19.00 9.89
CA SER A 66 9.99 -18.02 10.38
C SER A 66 10.75 -16.84 10.96
N VAL A 67 10.55 -15.66 10.39
CA VAL A 67 11.06 -14.40 10.94
C VAL A 67 9.90 -13.70 11.64
N SER A 68 10.15 -13.16 12.84
CA SER A 68 9.14 -12.38 13.57
C SER A 68 8.67 -11.20 12.72
N ASP A 69 7.36 -11.07 12.54
CA ASP A 69 6.76 -9.98 11.79
C ASP A 69 6.32 -8.81 12.69
N PHE A 70 5.84 -7.73 12.08
CA PHE A 70 5.37 -6.55 12.82
C PHE A 70 4.15 -6.84 13.70
N SER A 71 3.28 -7.77 13.28
CA SER A 71 2.13 -8.22 14.06
C SER A 71 2.58 -8.97 15.31
N ASP A 72 3.65 -9.78 15.23
CA ASP A 72 4.26 -10.43 16.40
C ASP A 72 4.78 -9.41 17.42
N LEU A 73 5.33 -8.28 16.96
CA LEU A 73 5.77 -7.18 17.81
C LEU A 73 4.59 -6.50 18.52
N THR A 74 3.48 -6.23 17.81
CA THR A 74 2.29 -5.63 18.44
C THR A 74 1.65 -6.54 19.48
N GLY A 75 1.56 -7.84 19.22
CA GLY A 75 1.05 -8.81 20.19
C GLY A 75 1.95 -8.96 21.41
N SER A 76 3.27 -8.90 21.21
CA SER A 76 4.24 -8.91 22.31
C SER A 76 4.14 -7.65 23.18
N ALA A 77 3.96 -6.48 22.56
CA ALA A 77 3.79 -5.20 23.26
C ALA A 77 2.48 -5.17 24.08
N GLU A 78 1.37 -5.64 23.51
CA GLU A 78 0.09 -5.77 24.22
C GLU A 78 0.20 -6.75 25.40
N GLY A 79 0.90 -7.87 25.20
CA GLY A 79 1.19 -8.84 26.27
C GLY A 79 2.02 -8.24 27.42
N LEU A 80 2.96 -7.35 27.12
CA LEU A 80 3.72 -6.61 28.12
C LEU A 80 2.86 -5.58 28.86
N MET A 81 2.00 -4.84 28.14
CA MET A 81 1.09 -3.86 28.75
C MET A 81 0.13 -4.52 29.75
N ARG A 82 -0.47 -5.65 29.37
CA ARG A 82 -1.33 -6.42 30.28
C ARG A 82 -0.60 -6.91 31.54
N GLN A 83 0.62 -7.44 31.39
CA GLN A 83 1.43 -7.86 32.53
C GLN A 83 1.79 -6.68 33.45
N ALA A 84 2.03 -5.49 32.87
CA ALA A 84 2.28 -4.28 33.65
C ALA A 84 1.02 -3.80 34.39
N GLU A 85 -0.15 -3.84 33.76
CA GLU A 85 -1.44 -3.51 34.41
C GLU A 85 -1.76 -4.46 35.56
N GLU A 86 -1.58 -5.76 35.36
CA GLU A 86 -1.78 -6.79 36.39
C GLU A 86 -0.83 -6.57 37.59
N LEU A 87 0.44 -6.26 37.32
CA LEU A 87 1.41 -5.90 38.34
C LEU A 87 0.99 -4.67 39.14
N LEU A 88 0.55 -3.61 38.48
CA LEU A 88 0.07 -2.40 39.16
C LEU A 88 -1.14 -2.69 40.05
N GLY A 89 -2.05 -3.57 39.60
CA GLY A 89 -3.17 -4.06 40.40
C GLY A 89 -2.73 -4.84 41.64
N ASN A 90 -1.81 -5.79 41.47
CA ASN A 90 -1.32 -6.63 42.55
C ASN A 90 -0.48 -5.84 43.58
N ILE A 91 0.31 -4.85 43.14
CA ILE A 91 1.04 -3.93 44.03
C ILE A 91 0.07 -3.18 44.94
N LYS A 92 -1.05 -2.68 44.41
CA LYS A 92 -2.05 -1.95 45.20
C LYS A 92 -2.66 -2.84 46.29
N ILE A 93 -3.06 -4.06 45.93
CA ILE A 93 -3.67 -5.03 46.86
C ILE A 93 -2.67 -5.48 47.94
N ALA A 94 -1.41 -5.74 47.55
CA ALA A 94 -0.35 -6.12 48.47
C ALA A 94 0.00 -4.99 49.45
N PHE A 95 -0.02 -3.73 48.99
CA PHE A 95 0.25 -2.57 49.83
C PHE A 95 -0.86 -2.30 50.86
N GLU A 96 -2.13 -2.51 50.48
CA GLU A 96 -3.28 -2.37 51.37
C GLU A 96 -3.26 -3.39 52.53
N ASN A 97 -2.64 -4.57 52.33
CA ASN A 97 -2.63 -5.66 53.30
C ASN A 97 -1.23 -6.01 53.85
N ILE A 98 -0.21 -5.17 53.62
CA ILE A 98 1.22 -5.52 53.81
C ILE A 98 1.59 -5.97 55.25
N PHE A 99 0.78 -5.59 56.25
CA PHE A 99 1.00 -5.94 57.65
C PHE A 99 0.36 -7.27 58.07
N ASP A 100 -0.37 -7.94 57.18
CA ASP A 100 -0.94 -9.28 57.41
C ASP A 100 -0.19 -10.38 56.63
N ALA A 101 -0.41 -11.64 57.02
CA ALA A 101 0.29 -12.78 56.42
C ALA A 101 -0.06 -12.99 54.92
N ARG A 102 -1.21 -12.49 54.47
CA ARG A 102 -1.64 -12.57 53.06
C ARG A 102 -0.92 -11.50 52.24
N GLY A 103 -0.87 -10.26 52.71
CA GLY A 103 -0.14 -9.18 52.06
C GLY A 103 1.37 -9.45 51.97
N GLN A 104 1.98 -10.14 52.93
CA GLN A 104 3.37 -10.60 52.81
C GLN A 104 3.56 -11.65 51.69
N THR A 105 2.56 -12.52 51.48
CA THR A 105 2.57 -13.52 50.40
C THR A 105 2.37 -12.85 49.04
N ASP A 106 1.37 -11.97 48.94
CA ASP A 106 1.05 -11.22 47.71
C ASP A 106 2.21 -10.30 47.30
N PHE A 107 2.92 -9.71 48.27
CA PHE A 107 4.12 -8.90 48.02
C PHE A 107 5.28 -9.74 47.45
N LYS A 108 5.46 -10.97 47.96
CA LYS A 108 6.50 -11.89 47.45
C LYS A 108 6.20 -12.33 46.01
N GLU A 109 4.93 -12.59 45.70
CA GLU A 109 4.47 -12.93 44.35
C GLU A 109 4.64 -11.76 43.38
N THR A 110 4.27 -10.55 43.81
CA THR A 110 4.50 -9.30 43.08
C THR A 110 5.99 -9.09 42.75
N LEU A 111 6.89 -9.33 43.71
CA LEU A 111 8.34 -9.26 43.46
C LEU A 111 8.83 -10.31 42.47
N ALA A 112 8.23 -11.50 42.45
CA ALA A 112 8.55 -12.53 41.46
C ALA A 112 8.10 -12.09 40.05
N HIS A 113 6.89 -11.53 39.93
CA HIS A 113 6.37 -11.00 38.67
C HIS A 113 7.21 -9.83 38.16
N LEU A 114 7.65 -8.92 39.04
CA LEU A 114 8.54 -7.81 38.68
C LEU A 114 9.88 -8.30 38.12
N ARG A 115 10.46 -9.36 38.69
CA ARG A 115 11.68 -9.98 38.15
C ARG A 115 11.44 -10.61 36.79
N GLY A 116 10.29 -11.25 36.58
CA GLY A 116 9.89 -11.81 35.28
C GLY A 116 9.71 -10.73 34.21
N LEU A 117 9.06 -9.62 34.56
CA LEU A 117 8.90 -8.47 33.67
C LEU A 117 10.25 -7.85 33.31
N ALA A 118 11.14 -7.65 34.30
CA ALA A 118 12.47 -7.12 34.07
C ALA A 118 13.30 -8.01 33.14
N ALA A 119 13.26 -9.34 33.31
CA ALA A 119 13.94 -10.27 32.42
C ALA A 119 13.35 -10.27 30.99
N THR A 120 12.03 -10.12 30.86
CA THR A 120 11.39 -10.02 29.54
C THR A 120 11.78 -8.71 28.83
N LEU A 121 11.82 -7.61 29.57
CA LEU A 121 12.21 -6.31 29.04
C LEU A 121 13.70 -6.30 28.63
N ASP A 122 14.57 -6.92 29.43
CA ASP A 122 15.99 -7.07 29.14
C ASP A 122 16.23 -7.89 27.86
N ASN A 123 15.56 -9.03 27.72
CA ASN A 123 15.65 -9.87 26.52
C ASN A 123 15.12 -9.16 25.25
N ASN A 124 14.08 -8.33 25.38
CA ASN A 124 13.51 -7.61 24.25
C ASN A 124 14.18 -6.26 23.98
N SER A 125 15.03 -5.77 24.89
CA SER A 125 15.72 -4.47 24.78
C SER A 125 16.56 -4.37 23.51
N SER A 126 17.23 -5.46 23.13
CA SER A 126 18.02 -5.56 21.89
C SER A 126 17.16 -5.47 20.64
N HIS A 127 15.99 -6.12 20.63
CA HIS A 127 15.04 -6.07 19.53
C HIS A 127 14.40 -4.68 19.39
N ILE A 128 14.06 -4.04 20.51
CA ILE A 128 13.55 -2.67 20.53
C ILE A 128 14.62 -1.70 20.01
N ALA A 129 15.86 -1.82 20.48
CA ALA A 129 16.98 -0.99 20.02
C ALA A 129 17.22 -1.14 18.51
N ASN A 130 17.24 -2.38 17.99
CA ASN A 130 17.40 -2.64 16.57
C ASN A 130 16.24 -2.08 15.73
N THR A 131 15.01 -2.17 16.23
CA THR A 131 13.84 -1.60 15.57
C THR A 131 13.93 -0.07 15.51
N LEU A 132 14.35 0.58 16.60
CA LEU A 132 14.54 2.03 16.64
C LEU A 132 15.64 2.49 15.67
N ILE A 133 16.75 1.75 15.59
CA ILE A 133 17.82 2.00 14.60
C ILE A 133 17.28 1.88 13.17
N ASN A 134 16.48 0.85 12.87
CA ASN A 134 15.90 0.67 11.54
C ASN A 134 14.90 1.79 11.18
N ILE A 135 14.10 2.27 12.13
CA ILE A 135 13.17 3.39 11.92
C ILE A 135 13.93 4.69 11.66
N ASP A 136 15.03 4.94 12.37
CA ASP A 136 15.87 6.11 12.17
C ASP A 136 16.57 6.07 10.80
N SER A 137 17.11 4.91 10.41
CA SER A 137 17.70 4.71 9.08
C SER A 137 16.68 4.89 7.96
N LEU A 138 15.46 4.33 8.11
CA LEU A 138 14.38 4.52 7.15
C LEU A 138 13.98 5.99 7.01
N SER A 139 13.85 6.69 8.14
CA SER A 139 13.51 8.12 8.16
C SER A 139 14.58 8.96 7.46
N THR A 140 15.85 8.62 7.68
CA THR A 140 16.99 9.26 7.00
C THR A 140 16.95 9.02 5.49
N SER A 141 16.79 7.76 5.05
CA SER A 141 16.71 7.44 3.62
C SER A 141 15.51 8.08 2.93
N LEU A 142 14.36 8.17 3.60
CA LEU A 142 13.19 8.89 3.09
C LEU A 142 13.49 10.39 2.92
N ASN A 143 14.14 11.00 3.91
CA ASN A 143 14.51 12.41 3.85
C ASN A 143 15.54 12.69 2.73
N GLU A 144 16.49 11.79 2.52
CA GLU A 144 17.46 11.86 1.42
C GLU A 144 16.78 11.76 0.05
N ILE A 145 15.87 10.79 -0.14
CA ILE A 145 15.12 10.65 -1.40
C ILE A 145 14.27 11.90 -1.66
N LEU A 146 13.55 12.39 -0.64
CA LEU A 146 12.71 13.58 -0.74
C LEU A 146 13.54 14.84 -1.05
N THR A 147 14.74 14.95 -0.49
CA THR A 147 15.65 16.06 -0.76
C THR A 147 16.27 15.96 -2.16
N ALA A 148 16.73 14.76 -2.55
CA ALA A 148 17.36 14.51 -3.84
C ALA A 148 16.41 14.72 -5.03
N HIS A 149 15.12 14.38 -4.87
CA HIS A 149 14.12 14.45 -5.93
C HIS A 149 13.13 15.61 -5.75
N ARG A 150 13.38 16.54 -4.82
CA ARG A 150 12.48 17.67 -4.53
C ARG A 150 12.14 18.47 -5.80
N ALA A 151 13.13 18.75 -6.64
CA ALA A 151 12.96 19.51 -7.88
C ALA A 151 12.09 18.76 -8.91
N GLU A 152 12.25 17.44 -9.00
CA GLU A 152 11.47 16.59 -9.92
C GLU A 152 10.02 16.44 -9.45
N VAL A 153 9.82 16.30 -8.14
CA VAL A 153 8.49 16.28 -7.51
C VAL A 153 7.79 17.63 -7.70
N GLU A 154 8.46 18.74 -7.43
CA GLU A 154 7.92 20.09 -7.62
C GLU A 154 7.58 20.35 -9.10
N SER A 155 8.46 19.95 -10.02
CA SER A 155 8.20 20.03 -11.46
C SER A 155 7.00 19.17 -11.88
N SER A 156 6.87 17.96 -11.35
CA SER A 156 5.75 17.06 -11.64
C SER A 156 4.42 17.62 -11.14
N ILE A 157 4.40 18.18 -9.92
CA ILE A 157 3.22 18.85 -9.35
C ILE A 157 2.84 20.07 -10.19
N LYS A 158 3.82 20.89 -10.59
CA LYS A 158 3.59 22.06 -11.44
C LYS A 158 3.03 21.65 -12.81
N ASN A 159 3.64 20.68 -13.47
CA ASN A 159 3.18 20.18 -14.78
C ASN A 159 1.77 19.58 -14.69
N PHE A 160 1.45 18.88 -13.60
CA PHE A 160 0.11 18.35 -13.36
C PHE A 160 -0.92 19.46 -13.17
N SER A 161 -0.58 20.50 -12.39
CA SER A 161 -1.45 21.67 -12.21
C SER A 161 -1.69 22.40 -13.53
N GLU A 162 -0.64 22.63 -14.32
CA GLU A 162 -0.76 23.25 -15.64
C GLU A 162 -1.60 22.40 -16.62
N ALA A 163 -1.40 21.08 -16.63
CA ALA A 163 -2.20 20.17 -17.45
C ALA A 163 -3.68 20.16 -17.01
N SER A 164 -3.95 20.18 -15.71
CA SER A 164 -5.30 20.25 -15.15
C SER A 164 -6.01 21.55 -15.55
N ASN A 165 -5.32 22.69 -15.44
CA ASN A 165 -5.87 23.99 -15.85
C ASN A 165 -6.17 24.03 -17.36
N ARG A 166 -5.30 23.44 -18.19
CA ARG A 166 -5.56 23.31 -19.64
C ARG A 166 -6.76 22.44 -19.93
N LEU A 167 -6.91 21.34 -19.19
CA LEU A 167 -8.03 20.41 -19.34
C LEU A 167 -9.37 21.06 -18.96
N GLU A 168 -9.40 21.83 -17.87
CA GLU A 168 -10.55 22.63 -17.48
C GLU A 168 -10.91 23.67 -18.57
N GLY A 169 -9.91 24.39 -19.10
CA GLY A 169 -10.11 25.35 -20.19
C GLY A 169 -10.64 24.71 -21.47
N LEU A 170 -10.18 23.50 -21.82
CA LEU A 170 -10.70 22.72 -22.95
C LEU A 170 -12.17 22.33 -22.72
N THR A 171 -12.49 21.83 -21.52
CA THR A 171 -13.85 21.43 -21.12
C THR A 171 -14.83 22.60 -21.28
N ASN A 172 -14.44 23.78 -20.77
CA ASN A 172 -15.27 24.98 -20.86
C ASN A 172 -15.50 25.43 -22.31
N LYS A 173 -14.48 25.33 -23.17
CA LYS A 173 -14.63 25.63 -24.61
C LYS A 173 -15.55 24.62 -25.30
N MET A 174 -15.47 23.35 -24.95
CA MET A 174 -16.34 22.31 -25.51
C MET A 174 -17.80 22.51 -25.08
N ASP A 175 -18.06 22.86 -23.81
CA ASP A 175 -19.39 23.24 -23.32
C ASP A 175 -19.96 24.46 -24.08
N GLN A 176 -19.13 25.46 -24.38
CA GLN A 176 -19.53 26.62 -25.18
C GLN A 176 -19.83 26.27 -26.64
N SER A 177 -19.01 25.41 -27.26
CA SER A 177 -19.27 24.91 -28.62
C SER A 177 -20.56 24.11 -28.67
N MET A 178 -20.81 23.25 -27.67
CA MET A 178 -22.06 22.48 -27.53
C MET A 178 -23.28 23.41 -27.45
N THR A 179 -23.20 24.45 -26.63
CA THR A 179 -24.26 25.47 -26.53
C THR A 179 -24.51 26.18 -27.86
N SER A 180 -23.43 26.48 -28.61
CA SER A 180 -23.53 27.11 -29.93
C SER A 180 -24.19 26.20 -30.96
N VAL A 181 -23.83 24.91 -30.98
CA VAL A 181 -24.44 23.90 -31.85
C VAL A 181 -25.92 23.70 -31.52
N GLN A 182 -26.28 23.61 -30.23
CA GLN A 182 -27.68 23.54 -29.80
C GLN A 182 -28.49 24.76 -30.23
N SER A 183 -27.91 25.97 -30.14
CA SER A 183 -28.56 27.19 -30.60
C SER A 183 -28.78 27.21 -32.12
N LEU A 184 -27.82 26.72 -32.90
CA LEU A 184 -27.97 26.57 -34.35
C LEU A 184 -29.09 25.59 -34.70
N LEU A 185 -29.12 24.42 -34.04
CA LEU A 185 -30.18 23.43 -34.22
C LEU A 185 -31.56 24.01 -33.88
N ALA A 186 -31.69 24.75 -32.77
CA ALA A 186 -32.94 25.38 -32.38
C ALA A 186 -33.41 26.47 -33.36
N LYS A 187 -32.48 27.18 -34.03
CA LYS A 187 -32.82 28.16 -35.08
C LYS A 187 -33.29 27.48 -36.36
N ILE A 188 -32.66 26.37 -36.74
CA ILE A 188 -33.08 25.54 -37.89
C ILE A 188 -34.49 24.99 -37.64
N GLU A 189 -34.81 24.61 -36.40
CA GLU A 189 -36.12 24.06 -36.02
C GLU A 189 -37.25 25.11 -36.02
N ASN A 190 -36.95 26.39 -35.79
CA ASN A 190 -37.96 27.47 -35.61
C ASN A 190 -38.23 28.36 -36.85
N GLU A 191 -37.45 28.27 -37.93
CA GLU A 191 -37.66 29.11 -39.12
C GLU A 191 -38.46 28.38 -40.22
N GLU A 192 -39.78 28.60 -40.26
CA GLU A 192 -40.70 28.13 -41.32
C GLU A 192 -40.51 28.85 -42.69
N GLY A 193 -39.33 29.41 -42.97
CA GLY A 193 -39.07 30.32 -44.10
C GLY A 193 -38.11 29.77 -45.16
N SER A 194 -38.33 30.15 -46.42
CA SER A 194 -37.71 29.67 -47.67
C SER A 194 -36.17 29.63 -47.78
N VAL A 195 -35.43 30.07 -46.77
CA VAL A 195 -33.96 29.94 -46.66
C VAL A 195 -33.55 28.67 -45.88
N GLY A 196 -34.41 28.16 -44.99
CA GLY A 196 -34.14 26.98 -44.16
C GLY A 196 -34.14 25.64 -44.92
N LYS A 197 -34.92 25.53 -46.01
CA LYS A 197 -34.99 24.30 -46.83
C LYS A 197 -33.81 24.09 -47.80
N VAL A 198 -32.94 25.09 -48.00
CA VAL A 198 -31.82 24.99 -48.96
C VAL A 198 -30.49 24.62 -48.27
N ILE A 199 -30.39 24.80 -46.94
CA ILE A 199 -29.15 24.55 -46.18
C ILE A 199 -29.28 23.38 -45.18
N ALA A 200 -30.47 23.07 -44.68
CA ALA A 200 -30.71 21.90 -43.84
C ALA A 200 -31.17 20.72 -44.69
N SER A 201 -30.24 19.95 -45.28
CA SER A 201 -30.57 18.58 -45.63
C SER A 201 -30.82 17.80 -44.33
N ASP A 202 -31.72 16.82 -44.36
CA ASP A 202 -31.93 15.90 -43.24
C ASP A 202 -30.60 15.30 -42.75
N ASP A 203 -29.65 15.10 -43.68
CA ASP A 203 -28.29 14.64 -43.40
C ASP A 203 -27.51 15.60 -42.50
N LEU A 204 -27.49 16.91 -42.78
CA LEU A 204 -26.78 17.90 -41.94
C LEU A 204 -27.38 17.97 -40.52
N TYR A 205 -28.70 17.88 -40.41
CA TYR A 205 -29.38 17.85 -39.12
C TYR A 205 -29.00 16.60 -38.32
N ASN A 206 -28.99 15.43 -38.97
CA ASN A 206 -28.59 14.17 -38.35
C ASN A 206 -27.11 14.18 -37.93
N ASP A 207 -26.22 14.71 -38.77
CA ASP A 207 -24.78 14.83 -38.49
C ASP A 207 -24.51 15.74 -37.30
N LEU A 208 -25.17 16.91 -37.22
CA LEU A 208 -25.03 17.83 -36.10
C LEU A 208 -25.57 17.25 -34.79
N ARG A 209 -26.67 16.49 -34.86
CA ARG A 209 -27.25 15.81 -33.69
C ARG A 209 -26.34 14.67 -33.20
N HIS A 210 -25.73 13.92 -34.11
CA HIS A 210 -24.73 12.90 -33.79
C HIS A 210 -23.48 13.53 -33.15
N LEU A 211 -22.91 14.57 -33.77
CA LEU A 211 -21.77 15.30 -33.23
C LEU A 211 -22.04 15.85 -31.82
N THR A 212 -23.24 16.37 -31.59
CA THR A 212 -23.70 16.87 -30.28
C THR A 212 -23.69 15.75 -29.24
N ALA A 213 -24.22 14.57 -29.56
CA ALA A 213 -24.22 13.42 -28.64
C ALA A 213 -22.81 12.90 -28.33
N GLU A 214 -21.92 12.88 -29.32
CA GLU A 214 -20.52 12.49 -29.17
C GLU A 214 -19.73 13.48 -28.30
N LEU A 215 -19.94 14.78 -28.50
CA LEU A 215 -19.33 15.84 -27.70
C LEU A 215 -19.81 15.81 -26.25
N ASP A 216 -21.11 15.62 -26.00
CA ASP A 216 -21.65 15.47 -24.64
C ASP A 216 -21.01 14.27 -23.92
N THR A 217 -20.93 13.13 -24.60
CA THR A 217 -20.30 11.92 -24.06
C THR A 217 -18.83 12.18 -23.71
N LEU A 218 -18.08 12.83 -24.60
CA LEU A 218 -16.67 13.14 -24.39
C LEU A 218 -16.45 14.12 -23.23
N VAL A 219 -17.26 15.18 -23.16
CA VAL A 219 -17.20 16.16 -22.05
C VAL A 219 -17.52 15.49 -20.72
N GLN A 220 -18.54 14.62 -20.68
CA GLN A 220 -18.89 13.89 -19.47
C GLN A 220 -17.80 12.90 -19.05
N ASP A 221 -17.20 12.16 -19.99
CA ASP A 221 -16.09 11.24 -19.67
C ASP A 221 -14.87 12.00 -19.15
N LEU A 222 -14.57 13.17 -19.72
CA LEU A 222 -13.46 14.02 -19.30
C LEU A 222 -13.71 14.65 -17.93
N LYS A 223 -14.95 15.07 -17.60
CA LYS A 223 -15.35 15.53 -16.26
C LYS A 223 -15.27 14.42 -15.21
N LYS A 224 -15.68 13.19 -15.55
CA LYS A 224 -15.69 12.04 -14.62
C LYS A 224 -14.32 11.39 -14.44
N ARG A 225 -13.48 11.39 -15.48
CA ARG A 225 -12.20 10.66 -15.53
C ARG A 225 -11.07 11.49 -16.16
N PRO A 226 -10.78 12.68 -15.64
CA PRO A 226 -9.74 13.55 -16.21
C PRO A 226 -8.36 12.87 -16.29
N GLN A 227 -8.04 11.98 -15.34
CA GLN A 227 -6.80 11.21 -15.27
C GLN A 227 -6.53 10.32 -16.48
N LYS A 228 -7.55 9.89 -17.24
CA LYS A 228 -7.38 9.06 -18.44
C LYS A 228 -6.68 9.82 -19.57
N TYR A 229 -6.77 11.16 -19.55
CA TYR A 229 -6.27 12.04 -20.61
C TYR A 229 -5.03 12.84 -20.16
N LEU A 230 -4.60 12.67 -18.91
CA LEU A 230 -3.40 13.29 -18.35
C LEU A 230 -2.24 12.30 -18.45
N ASN A 231 -1.25 12.61 -19.28
CA ASN A 231 -0.02 11.82 -19.36
C ASN A 231 0.93 12.27 -18.24
N LEU A 232 0.81 11.64 -17.08
CA LEU A 232 1.72 11.85 -15.95
C LEU A 232 3.04 11.14 -16.26
N GLY A 233 4.10 11.90 -16.54
CA GLY A 233 5.44 11.33 -16.65
C GLY A 233 5.81 10.66 -15.32
N PHE A 234 5.96 9.33 -15.33
CA PHE A 234 6.35 8.60 -14.13
C PHE A 234 7.82 8.88 -13.82
N ILE A 235 8.11 9.26 -12.57
CA ILE A 235 9.47 9.29 -12.05
C ILE A 235 9.93 7.84 -11.91
N LYS A 236 10.98 7.47 -12.63
CA LYS A 236 11.65 6.17 -12.49
C LYS A 236 12.56 6.25 -11.28
N VAL A 237 12.15 5.60 -10.19
CA VAL A 237 13.02 5.37 -9.02
C VAL A 237 13.77 4.05 -9.29
N PHE A 238 15.11 4.08 -9.23
CA PHE A 238 15.98 2.91 -9.32
C PHE A 238 16.24 2.31 -7.94
#